data_AF-A0A3B8VUS9-F1
#
_entry.id   AF-A0A3B8VUS9-F1
#
_cell.length_a   1.000
_cell.length_b   1.000
_cell.length_c   1.000
_cell.angle_alpha   90.00
_cell.angle_beta   90.00
_cell.angle_gamma   90.00
#
_symmetry.space_group_name_H-M   'P 1'
#
loop_
_entity.id
_entity.type
_entity.pdbx_description
1 polymer ?
#
loop_
_entity_poly.entity_id
_entity_poly.type
_entity_poly.pdbx_seq_one_letter_code
_entity_poly.pdbx_strand_id
1 'polypeptide(L)'
;IYDRLFSVENPSEDKDKDFLELLNPDSLKVLTNCRVEMALKDAKPNDHFQFTRLGYFNLDKDSQDGKLIFNRTVSLKDTWSKVKNK
;
A
#
# COMPACT_ATOMS: atom_id res chain seq x y z
N ILE A 1 2.37 3.90 0.59
CA ILE A 1 1.62 2.91 1.40
C ILE A 1 0.22 2.82 0.82
N TYR A 2 -0.09 1.68 0.21
CA TYR A 2 -1.38 1.47 -0.43
C TYR A 2 -2.41 0.87 0.54
N ASP A 3 -3.67 1.21 0.30
CA ASP A 3 -4.88 0.60 0.84
C ASP A 3 -5.90 0.38 -0.29
N ARG A 4 -7.10 -0.11 0.04
CA ARG A 4 -8.18 -0.31 -0.93
C ARG A 4 -8.52 0.99 -1.65
N LEU A 5 -8.76 0.90 -2.95
CA LEU A 5 -9.13 2.03 -3.80
C LEU A 5 -10.52 2.58 -3.45
N PHE A 6 -11.45 1.71 -3.06
CA PHE A 6 -12.81 2.07 -2.70
C PHE A 6 -13.05 1.93 -1.20
N SER A 7 -13.90 2.80 -0.65
CA SER A 7 -14.32 2.78 0.76
C SER A 7 -15.32 1.66 1.06
N VAL A 8 -15.96 1.11 0.02
CA VAL A 8 -16.93 0.01 0.09
C VAL A 8 -16.35 -1.28 -0.50
N GLU A 9 -16.94 -2.42 -0.15
CA GLU A 9 -16.53 -3.74 -0.64
C GLU A 9 -16.91 -3.95 -2.11
N ASN A 10 -18.13 -3.55 -2.50
CA ASN A 10 -18.62 -3.65 -3.85
C ASN A 10 -19.11 -2.27 -4.35
N PRO A 11 -18.26 -1.50 -5.07
CA PRO A 11 -18.65 -0.19 -5.59
C PRO A 11 -19.70 -0.24 -6.72
N SER A 12 -20.03 -1.43 -7.24
CA SER A 12 -21.05 -1.60 -8.29
C SER A 12 -22.44 -1.97 -7.78
N GLU A 13 -22.60 -2.13 -6.46
CA GLU A 13 -23.87 -2.50 -5.84
C GLU A 13 -24.87 -1.32 -5.80
N ASP A 14 -24.37 -0.12 -5.50
CA ASP A 14 -25.18 1.10 -5.43
C ASP A 14 -25.25 1.73 -6.83
N LYS A 15 -26.38 1.52 -7.53
CA LYS A 15 -26.60 2.03 -8.89
C LYS A 15 -26.92 3.53 -8.93
N ASP A 16 -27.24 4.13 -7.78
CA ASP A 16 -27.65 5.52 -7.67
C ASP A 16 -26.47 6.44 -7.33
N LYS A 17 -25.29 5.89 -6.99
CA LYS A 17 -24.05 6.64 -6.74
C LYS A 17 -23.04 6.49 -7.86
N ASP A 18 -22.35 7.59 -8.16
CA ASP A 18 -21.15 7.54 -8.99
C ASP A 18 -20.02 6.83 -8.23
N PHE A 19 -19.32 5.90 -8.89
CA PHE A 19 -18.20 5.18 -8.28
C PHE A 19 -17.07 6.12 -7.83
N LEU A 20 -16.96 7.31 -8.43
CA LEU A 20 -16.00 8.33 -8.02
C LEU A 20 -16.26 8.82 -6.58
N GLU A 21 -17.52 8.83 -6.13
CA GLU A 21 -17.89 9.19 -4.75
C GLU A 21 -17.47 8.11 -3.74
N LEU A 22 -17.23 6.89 -4.22
CA LEU A 22 -16.85 5.73 -3.40
C LEU A 22 -15.34 5.56 -3.27
N LEU A 23 -14.54 6.46 -3.87
CA LEU A 23 -13.09 6.44 -3.77
C LEU A 23 -12.63 6.65 -2.32
N ASN A 24 -11.68 5.83 -1.89
CA ASN A 24 -11.05 5.94 -0.59
C ASN A 24 -9.96 7.03 -0.64
N PRO A 25 -10.12 8.15 0.09
CA PRO A 25 -9.11 9.21 0.13
C PRO A 25 -7.79 8.74 0.78
N ASP A 26 -7.84 7.69 1.61
CA ASP A 26 -6.68 7.09 2.26
C ASP A 26 -6.09 5.89 1.48
N SER A 27 -6.53 5.68 0.23
CA SER A 27 -6.03 4.59 -0.65
C SER A 27 -4.52 4.65 -0.92
N LEU A 28 -3.92 5.84 -0.79
CA LEU A 28 -2.49 6.04 -0.92
C LEU A 28 -1.97 7.06 0.10
N LYS A 29 -1.01 6.62 0.91
CA LYS A 29 -0.18 7.49 1.75
C LYS A 29 1.28 7.43 1.35
N VAL A 30 1.84 8.54 0.88
CA VAL A 30 3.28 8.65 0.57
C VAL A 30 4.04 9.02 1.84
N LEU A 31 5.05 8.22 2.18
CA LEU A 31 5.95 8.49 3.31
C LEU A 31 7.33 8.81 2.74
N THR A 32 7.88 9.96 3.11
CA THR A 32 9.22 10.41 2.72
C THR A 32 10.17 10.32 3.92
N ASN A 33 11.47 10.34 3.66
CA ASN A 33 12.52 10.24 4.69
C ASN A 33 12.44 8.98 5.56
N CYS A 34 11.92 7.88 4.99
CA CYS A 34 11.92 6.56 5.61
C CYS A 34 13.35 6.02 5.72
N ARG A 35 13.62 5.27 6.80
CA ARG A 35 14.90 4.56 6.98
C ARG A 35 14.69 3.07 6.76
N VAL A 36 15.65 2.44 6.08
CA VAL A 36 15.66 1.02 5.77
C VAL A 36 17.04 0.43 6.03
N GLU A 37 17.12 -0.89 6.13
CA GLU A 37 18.37 -1.61 6.35
C GLU A 37 19.32 -1.49 5.15
N MET A 38 20.64 -1.47 5.43
CA MET A 38 21.67 -1.35 4.40
C MET A 38 21.68 -2.53 3.42
N ALA A 39 21.22 -3.71 3.85
CA ALA A 39 21.12 -4.90 3.02
C ALA A 39 20.21 -4.72 1.78
N LEU A 40 19.33 -3.72 1.79
CA LEU A 40 18.44 -3.41 0.66
C LEU A 40 19.08 -2.49 -0.39
N LYS A 41 20.34 -2.08 -0.21
CA LYS A 41 21.04 -1.17 -1.12
C LYS A 41 21.07 -1.71 -2.56
N ASP A 42 21.29 -3.01 -2.71
CA ASP A 42 21.46 -3.66 -4.02
C ASP A 42 20.18 -4.39 -4.49
N ALA A 43 19.03 -4.08 -3.86
CA ALA A 43 17.74 -4.62 -4.25
C ALA A 43 17.36 -4.18 -5.68
N LYS A 44 16.72 -5.07 -6.42
CA LYS A 44 16.28 -4.83 -7.80
C LYS A 44 14.77 -4.57 -7.86
N PRO A 45 14.29 -3.83 -8.87
CA PRO A 45 12.86 -3.63 -9.07
C PRO A 45 12.09 -4.96 -9.08
N ASN A 46 10.96 -4.96 -8.38
CA ASN A 46 10.10 -6.13 -8.13
C ASN A 46 10.65 -7.17 -7.14
N ASP A 47 11.82 -6.97 -6.52
CA ASP A 47 12.22 -7.79 -5.37
C ASP A 47 11.23 -7.60 -4.22
N HIS A 48 10.94 -8.69 -3.51
CA HIS A 48 9.94 -8.75 -2.44
C HIS A 48 10.59 -8.93 -1.07
N PHE A 49 10.12 -8.15 -0.08
CA PHE A 49 10.65 -8.14 1.27
C PHE A 49 9.54 -8.12 2.30
N GLN A 50 9.75 -8.78 3.42
CA GLN A 50 8.97 -8.52 4.63
C GLN A 50 9.67 -7.44 5.45
N PHE A 51 9.07 -6.27 5.59
CA PHE A 51 9.52 -5.28 6.56
C PHE A 51 8.95 -5.67 7.92
N THR A 52 9.85 -6.02 8.85
CA THR A 52 9.51 -6.63 10.13
C THR A 52 8.46 -5.83 10.86
N ARG A 53 7.37 -6.50 11.27
CA ARG A 53 6.19 -5.91 11.96
C ARG A 53 5.39 -4.87 11.15
N LEU A 54 5.78 -4.55 9.91
CA LEU A 54 5.11 -3.53 9.09
C LEU A 54 4.26 -4.13 7.97
N GLY A 55 4.77 -5.14 7.26
CA GLY A 55 4.07 -5.73 6.11
C GLY A 55 5.03 -6.29 5.08
N TYR A 56 4.48 -6.66 3.93
CA TYR A 56 5.23 -7.07 2.75
C TYR A 56 5.31 -5.91 1.77
N PHE A 57 6.50 -5.73 1.22
CA PHE A 57 6.85 -4.63 0.33
C PHE A 57 7.57 -5.16 -0.89
N ASN A 58 7.48 -4.43 -1.99
CA ASN A 58 8.34 -4.64 -3.15
C ASN A 58 9.05 -3.35 -3.55
N LEU A 59 10.22 -3.49 -4.16
CA LEU A 59 10.90 -2.33 -4.75
C LEU A 59 10.16 -1.91 -6.03
N ASP A 60 9.78 -0.65 -6.09
CA ASP A 60 9.07 -0.08 -7.23
C ASP A 60 10.00 0.11 -8.44
N LYS A 61 9.44 0.07 -9.65
CA LYS A 61 10.18 0.25 -10.91
C LYS A 61 10.75 1.65 -11.08
N ASP A 62 10.18 2.64 -10.41
CA ASP A 62 10.66 4.03 -10.40
C ASP A 62 11.83 4.23 -9.41
N SER A 63 12.25 3.18 -8.70
CA SER A 63 13.45 3.21 -7.86
C SER A 63 14.71 3.39 -8.70
N GLN A 64 15.66 4.17 -8.18
CA GLN A 64 16.94 4.47 -8.82
C GLN A 64 18.07 4.39 -7.79
N ASP A 65 19.31 4.34 -8.26
CA ASP A 65 20.48 4.36 -7.39
C ASP A 65 20.44 5.57 -6.44
N GLY A 66 20.51 5.29 -5.13
CA GLY A 66 20.41 6.32 -4.08
C GLY A 66 18.99 6.80 -3.77
N LYS A 67 17.97 6.32 -4.49
CA LYS A 67 16.55 6.63 -4.26
C LYS A 67 15.69 5.37 -4.38
N LEU A 68 15.60 4.64 -3.27
CA LEU A 68 14.75 3.45 -3.17
C LEU A 68 13.29 3.83 -2.89
N ILE A 69 12.37 3.29 -3.69
CA ILE A 69 10.93 3.48 -3.53
C ILE A 69 10.31 2.11 -3.24
N PHE A 70 9.61 1.98 -2.11
CA PHE A 70 8.96 0.74 -1.71
C PHE A 70 7.45 0.87 -1.70
N ASN A 71 6.78 -0.07 -2.35
CA ASN A 71 5.33 -0.20 -2.32
C ASN A 71 4.93 -1.24 -1.29
N ARG A 72 3.94 -0.94 -0.45
CA ARG A 72 3.36 -1.94 0.45
C ARG A 72 2.43 -2.82 -0.38
N THR A 73 2.78 -4.09 -0.54
CA THR A 73 1.97 -5.10 -1.23
C THR A 73 0.78 -5.52 -0.36
N VAL A 74 1.04 -5.89 0.90
CA VAL A 74 -0.01 -6.28 1.85
C VAL A 74 0.45 -6.04 3.28
N SER A 75 -0.50 -5.78 4.18
CA SER A 75 -0.22 -5.68 5.62
C SER A 75 -0.10 -7.07 6.27
N LEU A 76 0.48 -7.16 7.47
CA LEU A 76 0.65 -8.46 8.16
C LEU A 76 -0.65 -9.07 8.68
N LYS A 77 -1.69 -8.25 8.87
CA LYS A 77 -2.98 -8.66 9.42
C LYS A 77 -4.08 -7.93 8.69
N ASP A 78 -5.18 -8.62 8.42
CA ASP A 78 -6.36 -7.95 7.91
C ASP A 78 -6.88 -6.94 8.95
N THR A 79 -6.97 -5.69 8.52
CA THR A 79 -7.45 -4.55 9.31
C THR A 79 -8.83 -4.11 8.89
N TRP A 80 -9.29 -4.51 7.69
CA TRP A 80 -10.55 -4.05 7.14
C TRP A 80 -11.75 -4.64 7.89
N SER A 81 -11.67 -5.91 8.29
CA SER A 81 -12.67 -6.56 9.15
C SER A 81 -12.89 -5.84 10.49
N LYS A 82 -11.94 -5.00 10.94
CA LYS A 82 -12.06 -4.21 12.18
C LYS A 82 -12.71 -2.85 11.98
N VAL A 83 -12.71 -2.32 10.76
CA VAL A 83 -13.34 -1.04 10.42
C VAL A 83 -14.85 -1.22 10.23
N LYS A 84 -15.31 -2.38 9.69
CA LYS A 84 -16.74 -2.70 9.57
C LYS A 84 -17.49 -2.83 10.91
N ASN A 85 -16.78 -3.11 12.01
CA ASN A 85 -17.36 -3.37 13.33
C ASN A 85 -17.26 -2.18 14.30
N LYS A 86 -17.04 -0.97 13.77
CA LYS A 86 -17.04 0.29 14.51
C LYS A 86 -18.01 1.26 13.86
#